data_AF-A0A381ZR43-F1
#
_entry.id   AF-A0A381ZR43-F1
#
_cell.length_a   1.000
_cell.length_b   1.000
_cell.length_c   1.000
_cell.angle_alpha   90.00
_cell.angle_beta   90.00
_cell.angle_gamma   90.00
#
_symmetry.space_group_name_H-M   'P 1'
#
loop_
_entity.id
_entity.type
_entity.pdbx_description
1 polymer ?
#
loop_
_entity_poly.entity_id
_entity_poly.type
_entity_poly.pdbx_seq_one_letter_code
_entity_poly.pdbx_strand_id
1 'polypeptide(L)' 'MERIVECVPNFSEGRNEGIIKEITDTIEAVAGVKLLDVDPGADTNRTVVTMVGS' A
#
# COMPACT_ATOMS: atom_id res chain seq x y z
N MET A 1 -3.16 -22.93 11.65
CA MET A 1 -3.31 -21.47 11.64
C MET A 1 -2.28 -20.95 10.67
N GLU A 2 -2.70 -20.46 9.51
CA GLU A 2 -1.77 -19.82 8.58
C GLU A 2 -1.23 -18.56 9.26
N ARG A 3 0.09 -18.41 9.27
CA ARG A 3 0.74 -17.20 9.79
C ARG A 3 0.73 -16.18 8.67
N ILE A 4 0.25 -14.99 8.98
CA ILE A 4 0.30 -13.84 8.08
C ILE A 4 1.17 -12.75 8.71
N VAL A 5 1.79 -11.95 7.87
CA VAL A 5 2.55 -10.76 8.25
C VAL A 5 1.82 -9.55 7.70
N GLU A 6 1.65 -8.53 8.54
CA GLU A 6 1.21 -7.21 8.11
C GLU A 6 2.44 -6.34 7.78
N CYS A 7 2.38 -5.66 6.64
CA CYS A 7 3.37 -4.67 6.25
C CYS A 7 2.66 -3.34 6.02
N VAL A 8 3.17 -2.28 6.64
CA VAL A 8 2.59 -0.93 6.60
C VAL A 8 3.59 0.07 6.01
N PRO A 9 3.98 -0.05 4.72
CA PRO A 9 4.91 0.88 4.10
C PRO A 9 4.33 2.30 4.02
N ASN A 10 5.24 3.27 4.11
CA ASN A 10 4.94 4.69 3.98
C ASN A 10 5.65 5.23 2.74
N PHE A 11 4.90 5.83 1.82
CA PHE A 11 5.42 6.47 0.61
C PHE A 11 5.30 8.00 0.74
N SER A 12 6.34 8.74 0.37
CA SER A 12 6.35 10.22 0.38
C SER A 12 5.69 10.81 -0.87
N GLU A 13 4.49 10.32 -1.17
CA GLU A 13 3.60 10.80 -2.23
C GLU A 13 2.17 10.73 -1.69
N GLY A 14 1.41 11.81 -1.73
CA GLY A 14 0.03 11.86 -1.22
C GLY A 14 -0.93 12.65 -2.11
N ARG A 15 -0.49 13.07 -3.31
CA ARG A 15 -1.24 13.99 -4.18
C ARG A 15 -1.43 13.44 -5.59
N ASN A 16 -0.41 12.78 -6.13
CA ASN A 16 -0.47 12.19 -7.46
C ASN A 16 -1.11 10.80 -7.39
N GLU A 17 -2.42 10.77 -7.64
CA GLU A 17 -3.19 9.52 -7.69
C GLU A 17 -2.64 8.50 -8.69
N GLY A 18 -2.02 8.94 -9.79
CA GLY A 18 -1.41 8.05 -10.77
C GLY A 18 -0.20 7.29 -10.21
N ILE A 19 0.66 7.98 -9.47
CA ILE A 19 1.83 7.35 -8.82
C ILE A 19 1.36 6.42 -7.69
N ILE A 20 0.40 6.86 -6.88
CA ILE A 20 -0.16 6.04 -5.80
C ILE A 20 -0.77 4.76 -6.38
N LYS A 21 -1.50 4.88 -7.48
CA LYS A 21 -2.10 3.73 -8.18
C LYS A 21 -1.03 2.78 -8.73
N GLU A 22 0.03 3.29 -9.35
CA GLU A 22 1.12 2.45 -9.88
C GLU A 22 1.79 1.63 -8.75
N ILE A 23 1.97 2.24 -7.57
CA ILE A 23 2.48 1.55 -6.39
C ILE A 23 1.52 0.45 -5.93
N THR A 24 0.22 0.74 -5.79
CA THR A 24 -0.76 -0.24 -5.31
C THR A 24 -0.99 -1.37 -6.31
N ASP A 25 -1.03 -1.06 -7.61
CA ASP A 25 -1.13 -2.07 -8.68
C ASP A 25 0.07 -3.04 -8.63
N THR A 26 1.27 -2.51 -8.35
CA THR A 26 2.48 -3.33 -8.20
C THR A 26 2.39 -4.25 -6.98
N ILE A 27 1.84 -3.78 -5.86
CA ILE A 27 1.62 -4.57 -4.65
C ILE A 27 0.61 -5.70 -4.92
N GLU A 28 -0.53 -5.38 -5.54
CA GLU A 28 -1.60 -6.36 -5.84
C GLU A 28 -1.18 -7.43 -6.86
N ALA A 29 -0.20 -7.13 -7.73
CA ALA A 29 0.35 -8.10 -8.66
C ALA A 29 1.23 -9.19 -7.99
N VAL A 30 1.62 -9.01 -6.73
CA VAL A 30 2.44 -9.99 -6.00
C VAL A 30 1.58 -11.13 -5.48
N ALA A 31 1.82 -12.34 -5.98
CA ALA A 31 1.12 -13.53 -5.53
C ALA A 31 1.29 -13.75 -4.01
N GLY A 32 0.17 -14.00 -3.32
CA GLY A 32 0.15 -14.21 -1.87
C GLY A 32 0.15 -12.92 -1.03
N VAL A 33 0.15 -11.75 -1.67
CA VAL A 33 -0.05 -10.45 -1.01
C VAL A 33 -1.47 -9.95 -1.26
N LYS A 34 -2.05 -9.31 -0.25
CA LYS A 34 -3.35 -8.65 -0.32
C LYS A 34 -3.25 -7.23 0.22
N LEU A 35 -3.65 -6.27 -0.61
CA LEU A 35 -3.84 -4.88 -0.22
C LEU A 35 -5.09 -4.78 0.68
N LEU A 36 -4.96 -4.14 1.84
CA LEU A 36 -6.04 -3.94 2.80
C LEU A 36 -6.53 -2.49 2.85
N ASP A 37 -5.62 -1.53 2.81
CA ASP A 37 -5.95 -0.11 2.91
C ASP A 37 -4.91 0.77 2.20
N VAL A 38 -5.36 1.93 1.72
CA VAL A 38 -4.55 2.96 1.07
C VAL A 38 -5.05 4.31 1.57
N ASP A 39 -4.26 4.97 2.41
CA ASP A 39 -4.60 6.24 3.06
C ASP A 39 -3.67 7.37 2.58
N PRO A 40 -4.03 8.09 1.50
CA PRO A 40 -3.27 9.23 1.01
C PRO A 40 -3.61 10.51 1.78
N GLY A 41 -2.58 11.15 2.35
CA GLY A 41 -2.65 12.46 2.96
C GLY A 41 -2.06 13.54 2.04
N ALA A 42 -2.91 14.29 1.34
CA ALA A 42 -2.49 15.37 0.42
C ALA A 42 -1.70 16.49 1.12
N ASP A 43 -2.11 16.87 2.32
CA ASP A 43 -1.46 17.92 3.11
C ASP A 43 -0.08 17.49 3.62
N THR A 44 0.07 16.22 3.99
CA THR A 44 1.34 15.65 4.47
C THR A 44 2.23 15.11 3.35
N ASN A 45 1.72 15.07 2.11
CA ASN A 45 2.34 14.44 0.94
C ASN A 45 2.86 13.02 1.24
N ARG A 46 1.99 12.21 1.85
CA ARG A 46 2.32 10.85 2.30
C ARG A 46 1.15 9.92 2.05
N THR A 47 1.43 8.70 1.62
CA THR A 47 0.46 7.61 1.56
C THR A 47 0.91 6.48 2.48
N VAL A 48 0.02 6.06 3.37
CA VAL A 48 0.18 4.83 4.15
C VAL A 48 -0.52 3.72 3.39
N VAL A 49 0.17 2.62 3.13
CA VAL A 49 -0.42 1.43 2.52
C VAL A 49 -0.38 0.30 3.53
N THR A 50 -1.50 -0.40 3.72
CA THR A 50 -1.59 -1.57 4.59
C THR A 50 -1.77 -2.81 3.72
N MET A 51 -0.91 -3.81 3.87
CA MET A 51 -1.00 -5.07 3.15
C MET A 51 -0.68 -6.27 4.06
N VAL A 52 -1.22 -7.43 3.71
CA VAL A 52 -0.91 -8.69 4.39
C VAL A 52 -0.46 -9.76 3.40
N GLY A 53 0.35 -10.70 3.86
CA GLY A 53 0.77 -11.86 3.08
C GLY A 53 1.34 -12.95 3.97
N SER A 54 1.74 -14.07 3.36
CA SER A 54 2.30 -15.25 4.04
C SER A 54 3.56 -15.75 3.36
#